data_AF-A0A258I523-F1
#
_entry.id   AF-A0A258I523-F1
#
_cell.length_a   1.000
_cell.length_b   1.000
_cell.length_c   1.000
_cell.angle_alpha   90.00
_cell.angle_beta   90.00
_cell.angle_gamma   90.00
#
_symmetry.space_group_name_H-M   'P 1'
#
loop_
_entity.id
_entity.type
_entity.pdbx_description
1 polymer ?
#
loop_
_entity_poly.entity_id
_entity_poly.type
_entity_poly.pdbx_seq_one_letter_code
_entity_poly.pdbx_strand_id
1 'polypeptide(L)'
;MLIPHGAVIALVDGENWEVLRNSGTEAEPELSVLATPELDETNHSSGNRHRVSSANPSGNQRDEDAHAAAVGDWLNAQVQTHKIEHLFVIASPRTLGELRHRYGKAVQAALAGELAKDLIGRQPSEVLAALRHE
;
A
#
# COMPACT_ATOMS: atom_id res chain seq x y z
N MET A 1 10.34 -1.95 14.26
CA MET A 1 9.04 -1.53 14.87
C MET A 1 8.28 -2.70 15.48
N LEU A 2 7.30 -2.45 16.38
CA LEU A 2 6.30 -3.44 16.82
C LEU A 2 5.13 -3.45 15.83
N ILE A 3 4.63 -4.64 15.49
CA ILE A 3 3.53 -4.81 14.54
C ILE A 3 2.38 -5.47 15.30
N PRO A 4 1.35 -4.72 15.72
CA PRO A 4 0.24 -5.27 16.49
C PRO A 4 -0.47 -6.39 15.74
N HIS A 5 -1.11 -7.29 16.49
CA HIS A 5 -1.99 -8.28 15.89
C HIS A 5 -3.10 -7.57 15.10
N GLY A 6 -3.40 -8.09 13.91
CA GLY A 6 -4.43 -7.53 13.05
C GLY A 6 -4.04 -6.26 12.31
N ALA A 7 -2.83 -5.72 12.52
CA ALA A 7 -2.31 -4.58 11.77
C ALA A 7 -2.28 -4.89 10.27
N VAL A 8 -2.63 -3.89 9.47
CA VAL A 8 -2.64 -3.96 8.01
C VAL A 8 -1.39 -3.30 7.45
N ILE A 9 -0.75 -3.96 6.50
CA ILE A 9 0.42 -3.46 5.80
C ILE A 9 0.01 -3.28 4.34
N ALA A 10 -0.02 -2.04 3.88
CA ALA A 10 -0.24 -1.72 2.48
C ALA A 10 1.12 -1.56 1.79
N LEU A 11 1.38 -2.41 0.82
CA LEU A 11 2.52 -2.29 -0.09
C LEU A 11 2.02 -1.63 -1.36
N VAL A 12 2.71 -0.59 -1.82
CA VAL A 12 2.28 0.20 -2.96
C VAL A 12 3.49 0.60 -3.80
N ASP A 13 3.43 0.34 -5.08
CA ASP A 13 4.36 0.86 -6.07
C ASP A 13 3.62 1.77 -7.07
N GLY A 14 4.28 2.25 -8.13
CA GLY A 14 3.64 3.10 -9.13
C GLY A 14 2.49 2.44 -9.90
N GLU A 15 2.51 1.11 -10.03
CA GLU A 15 1.53 0.38 -10.86
C GLU A 15 0.85 -0.80 -10.15
N ASN A 16 1.31 -1.14 -8.95
CA ASN A 16 0.88 -2.35 -8.24
C ASN A 16 0.68 -2.05 -6.76
N TRP A 17 -0.22 -2.80 -6.13
CA TRP A 17 -0.39 -2.75 -4.70
C TRP A 17 -0.77 -4.11 -4.13
N GLU A 18 -0.40 -4.33 -2.88
CA GLU A 18 -0.67 -5.53 -2.11
C GLU A 18 -1.08 -5.17 -0.70
N VAL A 19 -1.97 -5.96 -0.11
CA VAL A 19 -2.37 -5.78 1.29
C VAL A 19 -2.01 -7.04 2.06
N LEU A 20 -1.25 -6.87 3.12
CA LEU A 20 -0.97 -7.91 4.09
C LEU A 20 -1.67 -7.57 5.40
N ARG A 21 -1.91 -8.60 6.21
CA ARG A 21 -2.36 -8.44 7.59
C ARG A 21 -1.52 -9.29 8.52
N ASN A 22 -1.16 -8.72 9.66
CA ASN A 22 -0.57 -9.51 10.73
C ASN A 22 -1.62 -10.47 11.32
N SER A 23 -1.55 -11.75 10.95
CA SER A 23 -2.34 -12.83 11.53
C SER A 23 -1.71 -13.37 12.81
N GLY A 24 -0.40 -13.16 13.00
CA GLY A 24 0.35 -13.56 14.19
C GLY A 24 0.15 -12.63 15.38
N THR A 25 0.96 -12.81 16.43
CA THR A 25 0.90 -11.97 17.64
C THR A 25 1.84 -10.77 17.52
N GLU A 26 1.82 -9.86 18.49
CA GLU A 26 2.79 -8.77 18.53
C GLU A 26 4.24 -9.26 18.79
N ALA A 27 4.39 -10.34 19.57
CA ALA A 27 5.69 -10.94 19.86
C ALA A 27 6.21 -11.82 18.69
N GLU A 28 5.28 -12.49 18.01
CA GLU A 28 5.54 -13.39 16.89
C GLU A 28 4.61 -13.02 15.72
N PRO A 29 4.92 -11.92 15.01
CA PRO A 29 4.11 -11.46 13.89
C PRO A 29 4.23 -12.41 12.70
N GLU A 30 3.11 -12.64 12.02
CA GLU A 30 3.01 -13.46 10.82
C GLU A 30 2.17 -12.71 9.79
N LEU A 31 2.72 -12.47 8.61
CA LEU A 31 2.05 -11.70 7.58
C LEU A 31 1.32 -12.63 6.61
N SER A 32 0.00 -12.48 6.55
CA SER A 32 -0.86 -13.15 5.58
C SER A 32 -1.24 -12.19 4.47
N VAL A 33 -1.11 -12.65 3.22
CA VAL A 33 -1.59 -11.90 2.04
C VAL A 33 -3.11 -11.88 2.05
N LEU A 34 -3.69 -10.68 1.93
CA LEU A 34 -5.12 -10.49 1.76
C LEU A 34 -5.45 -10.35 0.28
N ALA A 35 -6.69 -10.71 -0.08
CA ALA A 35 -7.21 -10.39 -1.40
C ALA A 35 -7.25 -8.86 -1.56
N THR A 36 -6.45 -8.35 -2.50
CA THR A 36 -6.49 -6.94 -2.85
C THR A 36 -7.80 -6.65 -3.57
N PRO A 37 -8.60 -5.68 -3.09
CA PRO A 37 -9.77 -5.26 -3.82
C PRO A 37 -9.37 -4.64 -5.16
N GLU A 38 -10.23 -4.78 -6.16
CA GLU A 38 -10.05 -4.01 -7.39
C GLU A 38 -10.22 -2.52 -7.04
N LEU A 39 -9.20 -1.72 -7.34
CA LEU A 39 -9.28 -0.28 -7.20
C LEU A 39 -10.07 0.24 -8.40
N ASP A 40 -11.07 1.09 -8.14
CA ASP A 40 -11.73 1.86 -9.18
C ASP A 40 -10.80 3.00 -9.62
N GLU A 41 -9.73 2.62 -10.30
CA GLU A 41 -8.86 3.52 -11.03
C GLU A 41 -9.68 4.00 -12.23
N THR A 42 -10.47 5.06 -12.03
CA THR A 42 -11.36 5.61 -13.06
C THR A 42 -10.64 6.14 -14.31
N ASN A 43 -9.34 5.83 -14.48
CA ASN A 43 -8.62 5.89 -15.74
C ASN A 43 -7.54 4.78 -15.86
N HIS A 44 -7.88 3.49 -15.84
CA HIS A 44 -7.34 2.43 -16.73
C HIS A 44 -7.43 1.00 -16.14
N SER A 45 -8.60 0.37 -16.36
CA SER A 45 -8.81 -1.03 -16.75
C SER A 45 -7.95 -2.14 -16.10
N SER A 46 -8.54 -2.83 -15.13
CA SER A 46 -8.31 -4.26 -14.88
C SER A 46 -8.44 -5.04 -16.21
N GLY A 47 -7.39 -5.72 -16.67
CA GLY A 47 -7.48 -6.64 -17.80
C GLY A 47 -6.24 -6.72 -18.69
N ASN A 48 -5.32 -7.63 -18.35
CA ASN A 48 -4.45 -8.40 -19.25
C ASN A 48 -4.28 -7.87 -20.70
N ARG A 49 -3.04 -7.41 -21.01
CA ARG A 49 -2.34 -7.29 -22.32
C ARG A 49 -1.96 -5.87 -22.75
N HIS A 50 -0.72 -5.50 -22.43
CA HIS A 50 0.29 -5.03 -23.39
C HIS A 50 -0.09 -3.86 -24.32
N ARG A 51 0.25 -2.62 -23.93
CA ARG A 51 1.01 -1.70 -24.79
C ARG A 51 1.81 -0.72 -23.93
N VAL A 52 3.06 -1.10 -23.68
CA VAL A 52 4.13 -0.13 -23.52
C VAL A 52 4.11 0.78 -24.76
N SER A 53 3.57 1.99 -24.64
CA SER A 53 3.88 3.05 -25.59
C SER A 53 5.14 3.74 -25.08
N SER A 54 6.28 3.13 -25.40
CA SER A 54 7.63 3.65 -25.16
C SER A 54 7.82 4.94 -25.99
N ALA A 55 7.23 6.05 -25.54
CA ALA A 55 7.41 7.37 -26.15
C ALA A 55 6.91 8.56 -25.30
N ASN A 56 6.20 8.37 -24.19
CA ASN A 56 5.67 9.51 -23.42
C ASN A 56 5.88 9.36 -21.89
N PRO A 57 6.98 9.89 -21.32
CA PRO A 57 7.21 9.83 -19.87
C PRO A 57 6.11 10.53 -19.05
N SER A 58 5.32 11.41 -19.68
CA SER A 58 4.19 12.11 -19.04
C SER A 58 2.91 11.28 -18.91
N GLY A 59 2.77 10.17 -19.66
CA GLY A 59 1.62 9.27 -19.57
C GLY A 59 1.73 8.40 -18.32
N ASN A 60 2.83 7.64 -18.25
CA ASN A 60 3.19 6.79 -17.11
C ASN A 60 3.06 7.53 -15.78
N GLN A 61 3.49 8.80 -15.76
CA GLN A 61 3.41 9.62 -14.57
C GLN A 61 1.99 9.78 -14.03
N ARG A 62 1.06 10.12 -14.92
CA ARG A 62 -0.34 10.38 -14.54
C ARG A 62 -1.03 9.12 -14.08
N ASP A 63 -0.67 7.99 -14.69
CA ASP A 63 -1.17 6.67 -14.32
C ASP A 63 -0.66 6.31 -12.91
N GLU A 64 0.63 6.53 -12.61
CA GLU A 64 1.22 6.33 -11.27
C GLU A 64 0.54 7.23 -10.21
N ASP A 65 0.32 8.51 -10.52
CA ASP A 65 -0.34 9.46 -9.62
C ASP A 65 -1.82 9.08 -9.37
N ALA A 66 -2.50 8.54 -10.38
CA ALA A 66 -3.87 8.06 -10.28
C ALA A 66 -3.96 6.78 -9.43
N HIS A 67 -3.00 5.86 -9.58
CA HIS A 67 -2.89 4.66 -8.77
C HIS A 67 -2.72 5.00 -7.29
N ALA A 68 -1.74 5.86 -6.97
CA ALA A 68 -1.51 6.32 -5.60
C ALA A 68 -2.74 7.02 -5.00
N ALA A 69 -3.48 7.79 -5.82
CA ALA A 69 -4.73 8.41 -5.38
C ALA A 69 -5.80 7.36 -5.04
N ALA A 70 -6.02 6.37 -5.90
CA ALA A 70 -7.01 5.31 -5.69
C ALA A 70 -6.69 4.47 -4.43
N VAL A 71 -5.42 4.12 -4.22
CA VAL A 71 -4.97 3.44 -2.99
C VAL A 71 -5.23 4.32 -1.76
N GLY A 72 -4.89 5.60 -1.83
CA GLY A 72 -5.12 6.56 -0.74
C GLY A 72 -6.61 6.66 -0.36
N ASP A 73 -7.49 6.78 -1.35
CA ASP A 73 -8.95 6.79 -1.15
C ASP A 73 -9.45 5.48 -0.52
N TRP A 74 -8.95 4.34 -0.97
CA TRP A 74 -9.30 3.05 -0.38
C TRP A 74 -8.87 2.95 1.10
N LEU A 75 -7.63 3.34 1.42
CA LEU A 75 -7.12 3.36 2.80
C LEU A 75 -7.97 4.28 3.68
N ASN A 76 -8.31 5.47 3.18
CA ASN A 76 -9.20 6.41 3.86
C ASN A 76 -10.55 5.76 4.18
N ALA A 77 -11.17 5.06 3.24
CA ALA A 77 -12.44 4.40 3.44
C ALA A 77 -12.35 3.24 4.46
N GLN A 78 -11.30 2.42 4.40
CA GLN A 78 -11.15 1.29 5.32
C GLN A 78 -10.89 1.74 6.77
N VAL A 79 -10.06 2.78 6.95
CA VAL A 79 -9.80 3.32 8.29
C VAL A 79 -11.04 4.03 8.84
N GLN A 80 -11.75 4.82 8.02
CA GLN A 80 -13.00 5.47 8.45
C GLN A 80 -14.11 4.49 8.82
N THR A 81 -14.16 3.33 8.17
CA THR A 81 -15.10 2.26 8.51
C THR A 81 -14.62 1.39 9.67
N HIS A 82 -13.55 1.79 10.37
CA HIS A 82 -12.94 1.08 11.50
C HIS A 82 -12.53 -0.36 11.17
N LYS A 83 -12.27 -0.68 9.90
CA LYS A 83 -11.77 -1.99 9.47
C LYS A 83 -10.25 -2.11 9.62
N ILE A 84 -9.56 -0.98 9.63
CA ILE A 84 -8.12 -0.87 9.85
C ILE A 84 -7.88 0.02 11.06
N GLU A 85 -7.40 -0.57 12.15
CA GLU A 85 -7.05 0.15 13.38
C GLU A 85 -5.57 0.56 13.39
N HIS A 86 -4.70 -0.30 12.85
CA HIS A 86 -3.27 -0.06 12.72
C HIS A 86 -2.84 -0.27 11.27
N LEU A 87 -2.23 0.76 10.69
CA LEU A 87 -1.79 0.77 9.30
C LEU A 87 -0.27 0.99 9.21
N PHE A 88 0.41 0.15 8.45
CA PHE A 88 1.75 0.41 7.94
C PHE A 88 1.68 0.62 6.44
N VAL A 89 2.37 1.63 5.92
CA VAL A 89 2.46 1.86 4.47
C VAL A 89 3.90 1.71 4.02
N ILE A 90 4.12 0.83 3.04
CA ILE A 90 5.42 0.58 2.43
C ILE A 90 5.30 0.94 0.96
N ALA A 91 6.07 1.91 0.52
CA ALA A 91 6.03 2.33 -0.87
C ALA A 91 7.35 2.93 -1.33
N SER A 92 7.55 3.00 -2.65
CA SER A 92 8.68 3.76 -3.20
C SER A 92 8.63 5.22 -2.68
N PRO A 93 9.79 5.90 -2.49
CA PRO A 93 9.82 7.24 -1.89
C PRO A 93 8.88 8.25 -2.58
N ARG A 94 8.69 8.08 -3.89
CA ARG A 94 7.80 8.88 -4.69
C ARG A 94 6.32 8.58 -4.40
N THR A 95 5.91 7.32 -4.53
CA THR A 95 4.53 6.89 -4.28
C THR A 95 4.12 7.20 -2.84
N LEU A 96 5.03 7.04 -1.88
CA LEU A 96 4.80 7.44 -0.49
C LEU A 96 4.56 8.95 -0.36
N GLY A 97 5.30 9.76 -1.11
CA GLY A 97 5.07 11.19 -1.24
C GLY A 97 3.64 11.49 -1.67
N GLU A 98 3.18 10.89 -2.78
CA GLU A 98 1.81 11.09 -3.28
C GLU A 98 0.74 10.62 -2.28
N LEU A 99 0.93 9.43 -1.68
CA LEU A 99 0.02 8.89 -0.67
C LEU A 99 -0.13 9.83 0.54
N ARG A 100 0.97 10.43 1.02
CA ARG A 100 0.95 11.37 2.15
C ARG A 100 0.09 12.61 1.88
N HIS A 101 0.00 13.07 0.64
CA HIS A 101 -0.88 14.19 0.28
C HIS A 101 -2.37 13.78 0.28
N ARG A 102 -2.66 12.47 0.17
CA ARG A 102 -4.02 11.90 0.10
C ARG A 102 -4.54 11.43 1.45
N TYR A 103 -3.68 11.23 2.46
CA TYR A 103 -4.13 10.75 3.76
C TYR A 103 -5.07 11.74 4.44
N GLY A 104 -6.28 11.27 4.74
CA GLY A 104 -7.17 11.96 5.65
C GLY A 104 -6.71 11.82 7.10
N LYS A 105 -7.30 12.63 7.99
CA LYS A 105 -6.96 12.64 9.43
C LYS A 105 -7.10 11.26 10.08
N ALA A 106 -8.07 10.46 9.64
CA ALA A 106 -8.30 9.12 10.15
C ALA A 106 -7.11 8.19 9.83
N VAL A 107 -6.63 8.20 8.58
CA VAL A 107 -5.46 7.42 8.17
C VAL A 107 -4.22 7.87 8.93
N GLN A 108 -3.99 9.19 9.04
CA GLN A 108 -2.86 9.72 9.82
C GLN A 108 -2.89 9.27 11.28
N ALA A 109 -4.07 9.11 11.88
CA ALA A 109 -4.22 8.61 13.24
C ALA A 109 -4.02 7.09 13.37
N ALA A 110 -4.38 6.32 12.35
CA ALA A 110 -4.18 4.86 12.31
C ALA A 110 -2.78 4.44 11.85
N LEU A 111 -2.01 5.37 11.27
CA LEU A 111 -0.68 5.11 10.72
C LEU A 111 0.32 4.83 11.85
N ALA A 112 0.70 3.57 11.99
CA ALA A 112 1.67 3.09 12.96
C ALA A 112 3.12 3.23 12.44
N GLY A 113 3.31 3.32 11.13
CA GLY A 113 4.61 3.56 10.51
C GLY A 113 4.56 3.62 8.99
N GLU A 114 5.61 4.19 8.41
CA GLU A 114 5.82 4.24 6.95
C GLU A 114 7.24 3.82 6.61
N LEU A 115 7.40 3.12 5.49
CA LEU A 115 8.69 2.71 4.98
C LEU A 115 8.83 3.09 3.50
N ALA A 116 9.83 3.92 3.20
CA ALA A 116 10.14 4.37 1.85
C ALA A 116 10.97 3.31 1.09
N LYS A 117 10.36 2.16 0.78
CA LYS A 117 10.99 1.03 0.10
C LYS A 117 9.98 0.36 -0.82
N ASP A 118 10.44 -0.12 -1.97
CA ASP A 118 9.66 -1.00 -2.83
C ASP A 118 9.86 -2.45 -2.39
N LEU A 119 8.76 -3.07 -1.95
CA LEU A 119 8.71 -4.48 -1.55
C LEU A 119 7.57 -5.24 -2.24
N ILE A 120 7.00 -4.71 -3.34
CA ILE A 120 5.96 -5.41 -4.09
C ILE A 120 6.51 -6.74 -4.64
N GLY A 121 5.71 -7.79 -4.57
CA GLY A 121 6.07 -9.15 -5.00
C GLY A 121 7.08 -9.85 -4.10
N ARG A 122 7.46 -9.25 -2.95
CA ARG A 122 8.35 -9.89 -1.97
C ARG A 122 7.59 -10.86 -1.08
N GLN A 123 8.31 -11.83 -0.54
CA GLN A 123 7.70 -12.77 0.39
C GLN A 123 7.29 -12.05 1.69
N PRO A 124 6.17 -12.43 2.33
CA PRO A 124 5.72 -11.79 3.56
C PRO A 124 6.78 -11.81 4.68
N SER A 125 7.66 -12.83 4.71
CA SER A 125 8.80 -12.89 5.63
C SER A 125 9.86 -11.80 5.38
N GLU A 126 10.13 -11.44 4.13
CA GLU A 126 11.04 -10.34 3.78
C GLU A 126 10.44 -8.97 4.13
N VAL A 127 9.14 -8.80 3.89
CA VAL A 127 8.40 -7.59 4.27
C VAL A 127 8.42 -7.41 5.78
N LEU A 128 8.16 -8.49 6.52
CA LEU A 128 8.22 -8.50 7.97
C LEU A 128 9.62 -8.14 8.49
N ALA A 129 10.66 -8.72 7.91
CA ALA A 129 12.03 -8.40 8.28
C ALA A 129 12.33 -6.91 8.05
N ALA A 130 11.89 -6.34 6.93
CA ALA A 130 12.07 -4.91 6.66
C ALA A 130 11.41 -4.02 7.72
N LEU A 131 10.16 -4.32 8.11
CA LEU A 131 9.44 -3.57 9.16
C LEU A 131 10.04 -3.72 10.57
N ARG A 132 10.71 -4.84 10.85
CA ARG A 132 11.37 -5.07 12.15
C ARG A 132 12.71 -4.37 12.28
N HIS A 133 13.39 -4.11 11.17
CA HIS A 133 14.72 -3.51 11.13
C HIS A 133 14.75 -1.98 11.09
N GLU A 134 13.59 -1.34 10.90
CA GLU A 134 13.37 0.11 11.02
C GLU A 134 12.85 0.49 12.41
#